data_AF-A0A4Q6GKL3-F1
#
_entry.id   AF-A0A4Q6GKL3-F1
#
_cell.length_a   1.000
_cell.length_b   1.000
_cell.length_c   1.000
_cell.angle_alpha   90.00
_cell.angle_beta   90.00
_cell.angle_gamma   90.00
#
_symmetry.space_group_name_H-M   'P 1'
#
loop_
_entity.id
_entity.type
_entity.pdbx_description
1 polymer ?
#
loop_
_entity_poly.entity_id
_entity_poly.type
_entity_poly.pdbx_seq_one_letter_code
_entity_poly.pdbx_strand_id
1 'polypeptide(L)'
;MLSTPRSVTASLAFVAFLAACSTTPPPQAPKPAGPVTMPAPVAPVYVPEQPAPQQPVQPPAPTPLMTPTTFSALPGWEQDDLRQAWPALLQSCRGLNGKADWKAVCAAARALDASDGTAVRRFFETWFV
;
A
#
# COMPACT_ATOMS: atom_id res chain seq x y z
N MET A 1 -7.27 49.03 15.18
CA MET A 1 -6.64 48.65 13.91
C MET A 1 -7.29 47.35 13.44
N LEU A 2 -8.23 47.47 12.49
CA LEU A 2 -8.93 46.36 11.85
C LEU A 2 -7.97 45.68 10.86
N SER A 3 -7.64 44.41 11.09
CA SER A 3 -6.97 43.57 10.08
C SER A 3 -7.48 42.14 10.20
N THR A 4 -8.78 41.97 9.91
CA THR A 4 -9.48 40.68 10.02
C THR A 4 -10.37 40.28 8.82
N PRO A 5 -10.41 40.95 7.64
CA PRO A 5 -11.27 40.48 6.55
C PRO A 5 -10.61 39.46 5.60
N ARG A 6 -9.28 39.40 5.52
CA ARG A 6 -8.56 38.56 4.52
C ARG A 6 -8.34 37.10 4.94
N SER A 7 -8.21 36.82 6.24
CA SER A 7 -8.01 35.43 6.71
C SER A 7 -9.28 34.59 6.62
N VAL A 8 -10.46 35.18 6.82
CA VAL A 8 -11.73 34.44 6.86
C VAL A 8 -12.10 33.89 5.47
N THR A 9 -11.84 34.67 4.41
CA THR A 9 -12.08 34.24 3.02
C THR A 9 -11.11 33.15 2.57
N ALA A 10 -9.86 33.21 3.01
CA ALA A 10 -8.88 32.16 2.71
C ALA A 10 -9.22 30.82 3.38
N SER A 11 -9.78 30.84 4.60
CA SER A 11 -10.20 29.63 5.30
C SER A 11 -11.45 28.97 4.69
N LEU A 12 -12.41 29.75 4.19
CA LEU A 12 -13.63 29.21 3.54
C LEU A 12 -13.34 28.53 2.20
N ALA A 13 -12.39 29.03 1.42
CA ALA A 13 -12.02 28.43 0.13
C ALA A 13 -11.31 27.07 0.28
N PHE A 14 -10.57 26.86 1.37
CA PHE A 14 -9.82 25.62 1.61
C PHE A 14 -10.72 24.46 2.03
N VAL A 15 -11.80 24.72 2.79
CA VAL A 15 -12.76 23.69 3.22
C VAL A 15 -13.57 23.13 2.03
N ALA A 16 -13.86 23.95 1.02
CA ALA A 16 -14.60 23.52 -0.16
C ALA A 16 -13.82 22.52 -1.04
N PHE A 17 -12.49 22.57 -1.04
CA PHE A 17 -11.65 21.70 -1.87
C PHE A 17 -11.48 20.26 -1.33
N LEU A 18 -11.71 20.04 -0.03
CA LEU A 18 -11.52 18.72 0.61
C LEU A 18 -12.71 17.76 0.45
N ALA A 19 -13.83 18.21 -0.13
CA ALA A 19 -15.08 17.44 -0.20
C ALA A 19 -15.20 16.52 -1.44
N ALA A 20 -14.23 16.51 -2.37
CA ALA A 20 -14.43 15.94 -3.70
C ALA A 20 -13.98 14.47 -3.92
N CYS A 21 -13.36 13.80 -2.95
CA CYS A 21 -12.66 12.52 -3.21
C CYS A 21 -13.26 11.25 -2.57
N SER A 22 -14.54 11.21 -2.20
CA SER A 22 -15.13 9.95 -1.70
C SER A 22 -16.52 9.66 -2.26
N THR A 23 -16.56 9.11 -3.48
CA THR A 23 -17.73 8.34 -3.91
C THR A 23 -17.26 7.00 -4.47
N THR A 24 -17.52 5.93 -3.72
CA THR A 24 -17.35 4.54 -4.18
C THR A 24 -18.74 3.93 -4.38
N PRO A 25 -19.06 3.38 -5.56
CA PRO A 25 -20.33 2.70 -5.77
C PRO A 25 -20.45 1.42 -4.92
N PRO A 26 -21.65 1.08 -4.42
CA PRO A 26 -21.86 -0.14 -3.67
C PRO A 26 -21.76 -1.40 -4.56
N PRO A 27 -21.26 -2.54 -4.03
CA PRO A 27 -21.24 -3.80 -4.76
C PRO A 27 -22.67 -4.30 -5.01
N GLN A 28 -22.96 -4.69 -6.25
CA GLN A 28 -24.22 -5.35 -6.60
C GLN A 28 -24.09 -6.87 -6.37
N ALA A 29 -25.08 -7.45 -5.69
CA ALA A 29 -25.16 -8.88 -5.45
C ALA A 29 -25.53 -9.65 -6.74
N PRO A 30 -25.01 -10.87 -6.95
CA PRO A 30 -25.42 -11.72 -8.07
C PRO A 30 -26.87 -12.20 -7.92
N LYS A 31 -27.61 -12.21 -9.03
CA LYS A 31 -28.99 -12.71 -9.11
C LYS A 31 -29.02 -14.26 -9.05
N PRO A 32 -29.92 -14.89 -8.26
CA PRO A 32 -30.06 -16.34 -8.24
C PRO A 32 -30.55 -16.89 -9.59
N ALA A 33 -29.89 -17.93 -10.09
CA ALA A 33 -30.37 -18.70 -11.24
C ALA A 33 -31.52 -19.63 -10.81
N GLY A 34 -32.54 -19.75 -11.66
CA GLY A 34 -33.75 -20.55 -11.40
C GLY A 34 -33.50 -22.07 -11.43
N PRO A 35 -34.53 -22.87 -11.08
CA PRO A 35 -34.40 -24.32 -10.95
C PRO A 35 -34.22 -24.99 -12.31
N VAL A 36 -33.16 -25.80 -12.44
CA VAL A 36 -32.91 -26.63 -13.62
C VAL A 36 -33.61 -27.98 -13.44
N THR A 37 -34.56 -28.32 -14.31
CA THR A 37 -35.18 -29.65 -14.40
C THR A 37 -34.44 -30.51 -15.41
N MET A 38 -33.97 -31.70 -15.00
CA MET A 38 -33.29 -32.65 -15.87
C MET A 38 -34.26 -33.66 -16.50
N PRO A 39 -34.06 -34.08 -17.77
CA PRO A 39 -34.78 -35.17 -18.40
C PRO A 39 -34.22 -36.56 -18.07
N ALA A 40 -34.99 -37.60 -18.41
CA ALA A 40 -34.79 -39.01 -18.06
C ALA A 40 -33.52 -39.67 -18.67
N PRO A 41 -32.96 -40.73 -18.04
CA PRO A 41 -31.66 -41.28 -18.41
C PRO A 41 -31.74 -42.17 -19.66
N VAL A 42 -30.77 -41.97 -20.57
CA VAL A 42 -30.56 -42.79 -21.77
C VAL A 42 -29.51 -43.89 -21.46
N ALA A 43 -29.66 -45.05 -22.11
CA ALA A 43 -28.87 -46.29 -21.98
C ALA A 43 -27.33 -46.12 -21.95
N PRO A 44 -26.57 -47.10 -21.42
CA PRO A 44 -25.13 -46.95 -21.20
C PRO A 44 -24.36 -46.85 -22.53
N VAL A 45 -23.68 -45.71 -22.70
CA VAL A 45 -22.73 -45.45 -23.78
C VAL A 45 -21.37 -46.03 -23.39
N TYR A 46 -20.76 -46.84 -24.27
CA TYR A 46 -19.37 -47.27 -24.12
C TYR A 46 -18.44 -46.06 -24.30
N VAL A 47 -17.70 -45.69 -23.25
CA VAL A 47 -16.74 -44.58 -23.25
C VAL A 47 -15.37 -45.13 -23.70
N PRO A 48 -14.83 -44.73 -24.86
CA PRO A 48 -13.44 -45.01 -25.19
C PRO A 48 -12.53 -44.32 -24.16
N GLU A 49 -11.42 -44.98 -23.78
CA GLU A 49 -10.50 -44.60 -22.72
C GLU A 49 -10.30 -43.07 -22.63
N GLN A 50 -10.81 -42.48 -21.55
CA GLN A 50 -10.78 -41.04 -21.31
C GLN A 50 -9.32 -40.60 -21.13
N PRO A 51 -8.83 -39.61 -21.91
CA PRO A 51 -7.53 -39.01 -21.67
C PRO A 51 -7.42 -38.56 -20.21
N ALA A 52 -6.28 -38.81 -19.59
CA ALA A 52 -6.05 -38.56 -18.17
C ALA A 52 -6.55 -37.16 -17.76
N PRO A 53 -7.13 -37.00 -16.56
CA PRO A 53 -7.64 -35.73 -16.09
C PRO A 53 -6.57 -34.65 -16.20
N GLN A 54 -6.79 -33.65 -17.06
CA GLN A 54 -5.91 -32.49 -17.11
C GLN A 54 -6.02 -31.78 -15.76
N GLN A 55 -4.90 -31.72 -15.03
CA GLN A 55 -4.84 -30.98 -13.76
C GLN A 55 -5.36 -29.55 -14.00
N PRO A 56 -6.17 -29.00 -13.07
CA PRO A 56 -6.59 -27.61 -13.15
C PRO A 56 -5.36 -26.73 -13.34
N VAL A 57 -5.31 -25.98 -14.44
CA VAL A 57 -4.23 -25.05 -14.72
C VAL A 57 -4.24 -24.02 -13.58
N GLN A 58 -3.26 -24.10 -12.68
CA GLN A 58 -3.13 -23.13 -11.60
C GLN A 58 -2.97 -21.74 -12.24
N PRO A 59 -3.71 -20.72 -11.77
CA PRO A 59 -3.49 -19.35 -12.20
C PRO A 59 -2.01 -18.98 -12.02
N PRO A 60 -1.43 -18.20 -12.94
CA PRO A 60 -0.07 -17.73 -12.79
C PRO A 60 0.12 -17.05 -11.43
N ALA A 61 1.26 -17.28 -10.78
CA ALA A 61 1.60 -16.60 -9.54
C ALA A 61 1.56 -15.08 -9.76
N PRO A 62 1.10 -14.28 -8.78
CA PRO A 62 1.10 -12.82 -8.89
C PRO A 62 2.51 -12.30 -9.16
N THR A 63 2.65 -11.46 -10.19
CA THR A 63 3.89 -10.73 -10.44
C THR A 63 4.12 -9.69 -9.34
N PRO A 64 5.34 -9.58 -8.77
CA PRO A 64 5.66 -8.53 -7.81
C PRO A 64 5.50 -7.15 -8.44
N LEU A 65 4.81 -6.24 -7.74
CA LEU A 65 4.61 -4.86 -8.20
C LEU A 65 5.86 -3.98 -8.05
N MET A 66 6.79 -4.39 -7.18
CA MET A 66 8.00 -3.64 -6.83
C MET A 66 9.22 -4.55 -6.94
N THR A 67 10.33 -4.00 -7.44
CA THR A 67 11.64 -4.66 -7.46
C THR A 67 12.57 -3.91 -6.51
N PRO A 68 13.28 -4.61 -5.62
CA PRO A 68 14.22 -3.97 -4.69
C PRO A 68 15.37 -3.30 -5.45
N THR A 69 15.92 -2.23 -4.88
CA THR A 69 17.08 -1.50 -5.42
C THR A 69 18.03 -1.10 -4.29
N THR A 70 19.17 -0.52 -4.63
CA THR A 70 20.11 0.02 -3.64
C THR A 70 19.94 1.53 -3.48
N PHE A 71 20.26 2.06 -2.30
CA PHE A 71 20.28 3.51 -2.08
C PHE A 71 21.22 4.24 -3.05
N SER A 72 22.35 3.63 -3.41
CA SER A 72 23.30 4.16 -4.40
C SER A 72 22.72 4.33 -5.81
N ALA A 73 21.61 3.64 -6.14
CA ALA A 73 20.92 3.79 -7.41
C ALA A 73 19.94 4.97 -7.43
N LEU A 74 19.65 5.58 -6.28
CA LEU A 74 18.74 6.72 -6.17
C LEU A 74 19.47 8.01 -6.56
N PRO A 75 19.01 8.73 -7.61
CA PRO A 75 19.63 10.00 -8.00
C PRO A 75 19.55 11.03 -6.87
N GLY A 76 20.68 11.64 -6.54
CA GLY A 76 20.72 12.67 -5.50
C GLY A 76 20.87 12.14 -4.07
N TRP A 77 20.87 10.82 -3.84
CA TRP A 77 20.92 10.24 -2.48
C TRP A 77 22.13 10.72 -1.69
N GLU A 78 23.32 10.69 -2.31
CA GLU A 78 24.55 11.10 -1.64
C GLU A 78 24.62 12.62 -1.38
N GLN A 79 23.86 13.40 -2.13
CA GLN A 79 23.84 14.86 -2.06
C GLN A 79 22.78 15.39 -1.10
N ASP A 80 21.77 14.57 -0.75
CA ASP A 80 20.64 15.00 0.07
C ASP A 80 21.01 15.18 1.55
N ASP A 81 20.44 16.21 2.17
CA ASP A 81 20.53 16.44 3.61
C ASP A 81 19.38 15.74 4.33
N LEU A 82 19.59 14.45 4.59
CA LEU A 82 18.58 13.57 5.17
C LEU A 82 18.13 13.96 6.59
N ARG A 83 18.82 14.90 7.25
CA ARG A 83 18.38 15.47 8.53
C ARG A 83 17.03 16.18 8.37
N GLN A 84 16.72 16.68 7.18
CA GLN A 84 15.43 17.32 6.88
C GLN A 84 14.26 16.33 6.89
N ALA A 85 14.50 15.06 6.58
CA ALA A 85 13.49 14.01 6.61
C ALA A 85 13.25 13.45 8.03
N TRP A 86 14.22 13.65 8.94
CA TRP A 86 14.20 13.03 10.27
C TRP A 86 12.96 13.35 11.12
N PRO A 87 12.48 14.62 11.20
CA PRO A 87 11.27 14.94 11.95
C PRO A 87 10.04 14.20 11.43
N ALA A 88 9.92 14.01 10.11
CA ALA A 88 8.81 13.30 9.50
C ALA A 88 8.83 11.80 9.85
N LEU A 89 10.02 11.17 9.85
CA LEU A 89 10.17 9.79 10.30
C LEU A 89 9.72 9.62 11.77
N LEU A 90 10.14 10.54 12.65
CA LEU A 90 9.73 10.50 14.05
C LEU A 90 8.22 10.73 14.24
N GLN A 91 7.60 11.57 13.42
CA GLN A 91 6.14 11.72 13.40
C GLN A 91 5.44 10.41 12.98
N SER A 92 5.89 9.78 11.90
CA SER A 92 5.35 8.50 11.43
C SER A 92 5.47 7.41 12.50
N CYS A 93 6.58 7.39 13.24
CA CYS A 93 6.80 6.45 14.35
C CYS A 93 5.76 6.55 15.47
N ARG A 94 5.00 7.64 15.58
CA ARG A 94 3.90 7.74 16.57
C ARG A 94 2.79 6.73 16.30
N GLY A 95 2.46 6.49 15.04
CA GLY A 95 1.44 5.49 14.64
C GLY A 95 2.01 4.11 14.36
N LEU A 96 3.30 4.02 14.01
CA LEU A 96 3.92 2.79 13.54
C LEU A 96 4.59 1.96 14.64
N ASN A 97 4.97 2.54 15.78
CA ASN A 97 5.71 1.83 16.83
C ASN A 97 4.97 0.62 17.45
N GLY A 98 3.66 0.50 17.27
CA GLY A 98 2.87 -0.67 17.66
C GLY A 98 2.96 -1.85 16.68
N LYS A 99 3.47 -1.64 15.47
CA LYS A 99 3.64 -2.68 14.45
C LYS A 99 4.98 -3.38 14.65
N ALA A 100 4.98 -4.71 14.56
CA ALA A 100 6.17 -5.54 14.81
C ALA A 100 7.39 -5.09 13.98
N ASP A 101 7.18 -4.90 12.67
CA ASP A 101 8.24 -4.51 11.73
C ASP A 101 8.79 -3.09 11.98
N TRP A 102 8.02 -2.24 12.66
CA TRP A 102 8.36 -0.84 12.88
C TRP A 102 8.89 -0.55 14.28
N LYS A 103 8.62 -1.41 15.26
CA LYS A 103 8.98 -1.18 16.66
C LYS A 103 10.49 -0.97 16.85
N ALA A 104 11.31 -1.81 16.21
CA ALA A 104 12.77 -1.76 16.33
C ALA A 104 13.34 -0.50 15.66
N VAL A 105 12.98 -0.24 14.40
CA VAL A 105 13.44 0.94 13.66
C VAL A 105 13.02 2.24 14.34
N CYS A 106 11.79 2.31 14.88
CA CYS A 106 11.32 3.48 15.61
C CYS A 106 12.01 3.68 16.97
N ALA A 107 12.41 2.61 17.66
CA ALA A 107 13.23 2.72 18.86
C ALA A 107 14.63 3.26 18.52
N ALA A 108 15.26 2.72 17.47
CA ALA A 108 16.56 3.17 17.00
C ALA A 108 16.53 4.63 16.52
N ALA A 109 15.49 5.03 15.77
CA ALA A 109 15.33 6.40 15.29
C ALA A 109 15.29 7.43 16.44
N ARG A 110 14.65 7.09 17.56
CA ARG A 110 14.57 7.99 18.72
C ARG A 110 15.88 8.13 19.48
N ALA A 111 16.76 7.13 19.38
CA ALA A 111 18.05 7.12 20.09
C ALA A 111 19.18 7.78 19.29
N LEU A 112 18.98 8.00 17.98
CA LEU A 112 19.98 8.59 17.10
C LEU A 112 20.11 10.11 17.34
N ASP A 113 21.35 10.61 17.32
CA ASP A 113 21.59 12.05 17.19
C ASP A 113 21.31 12.50 15.75
N ALA A 114 20.23 13.25 15.59
CA ALA A 114 19.78 13.75 14.29
C ALA A 114 20.63 14.90 13.72
N SER A 115 21.57 15.45 14.50
CA SER A 115 22.46 16.51 14.03
C SER A 115 23.61 15.98 13.15
N ASP A 116 23.98 14.70 13.34
CA ASP A 116 24.96 13.98 12.52
C ASP A 116 24.30 13.42 11.25
N GLY A 117 24.48 14.15 10.13
CA GLY A 117 23.94 13.74 8.84
C GLY A 117 24.49 12.41 8.32
N THR A 118 25.72 12.02 8.70
CA THR A 118 26.30 10.73 8.31
C THR A 118 25.63 9.59 9.06
N ALA A 119 25.37 9.78 10.36
CA ALA A 119 24.63 8.82 11.16
C ALA A 119 23.18 8.66 10.66
N VAL A 120 22.52 9.77 10.30
CA VAL A 120 21.18 9.77 9.71
C VAL A 120 21.15 9.02 8.38
N ARG A 121 22.12 9.23 7.49
CA ARG A 121 22.21 8.48 6.23
C ARG A 121 22.38 6.98 6.48
N ARG A 122 23.35 6.61 7.30
CA ARG A 122 23.60 5.20 7.66
C ARG A 122 22.37 4.54 8.26
N PHE A 123 21.58 5.28 9.05
CA PHE A 123 20.33 4.75 9.58
C PHE A 123 19.38 4.31 8.45
N PHE A 124 19.11 5.15 7.45
CA PHE A 124 18.22 4.75 6.36
C PHE A 124 18.75 3.53 5.59
N GLU A 125 20.05 3.51 5.30
CA GLU A 125 20.72 2.41 4.60
C GLU A 125 20.76 1.10 5.40
N THR A 126 20.68 1.18 6.73
CA THR A 126 20.69 0.00 7.60
C THR A 126 19.29 -0.57 7.83
N TRP A 127 18.28 0.31 7.94
CA TRP A 127 16.95 -0.07 8.41
C TRP A 127 15.91 -0.28 7.29
N PHE A 128 16.20 0.14 6.05
CA PHE A 128 15.27 0.05 4.93
C PHE A 128 15.93 -0.58 3.70
N VAL A 129 15.08 -1.17 2.83
CA VAL A 129 15.45 -1.85 1.58
C VAL A 129 14.39 -1.63 0.50
#